data_AF-A0A6J7U2L8-F1
#
_entry.id   AF-A0A6J7U2L8-F1
#
_cell.length_a   1.000
_cell.length_b   1.000
_cell.length_c   1.000
_cell.angle_alpha   90.00
_cell.angle_beta   90.00
_cell.angle_gamma   90.00
#
_symmetry.space_group_name_H-M   'P 1'
#
loop_
_entity.id
_entity.type
_entity.pdbx_description
1 polymer ?
#
loop_
_entity_poly.entity_id
_entity_poly.type
_entity_poly.pdbx_seq_one_letter_code
_entity_poly.pdbx_strand_id
1 'polypeptide(L)'
;MPREILESARLDGLSEWGVFLRLALRMSWPLWSLLIFFSFIVLWNSYQLPLMLLNSPEFFPLPVGLGLGLSTGNALVGVLLIVPAIFVFIGSQRSLARGIFGGSVKG
;
A
#
# COMPACT_ATOMS: atom_id res chain seq x y z
N MET A 1 -11.44 -9.41 -16.79
CA MET A 1 -12.13 -8.33 -17.53
C MET A 1 -13.30 -8.95 -18.28
N PRO A 2 -14.55 -8.48 -18.10
CA PRO A 2 -15.70 -8.94 -18.90
C PRO A 2 -15.45 -8.69 -20.39
N ARG A 3 -15.85 -9.64 -21.25
CA ARG A 3 -15.66 -9.51 -22.72
C ARG A 3 -16.39 -8.30 -23.29
N GLU A 4 -17.55 -7.97 -22.74
CA GLU A 4 -18.38 -6.81 -23.11
C GLU A 4 -17.62 -5.48 -22.98
N ILE A 5 -16.77 -5.34 -21.97
CA ILE A 5 -15.96 -4.13 -21.73
C ILE A 5 -14.81 -4.00 -22.75
N LEU A 6 -14.30 -5.13 -23.24
CA LEU A 6 -13.28 -5.16 -24.31
C LEU A 6 -13.90 -4.89 -25.68
N GLU A 7 -15.10 -5.42 -25.93
CA GLU A 7 -15.85 -5.15 -27.16
C GLU A 7 -16.28 -3.68 -27.25
N SER A 8 -16.76 -3.08 -26.15
CA SER A 8 -17.07 -1.65 -26.12
C SER A 8 -15.84 -0.77 -26.32
N ALA A 9 -14.69 -1.12 -25.72
CA ALA A 9 -13.46 -0.36 -25.91
C ALA A 9 -12.93 -0.43 -27.35
N ARG A 10 -13.18 -1.54 -28.07
CA ARG A 10 -12.90 -1.65 -29.51
C ARG A 10 -13.85 -0.80 -30.35
N LEU A 11 -15.13 -0.73 -29.98
CA LEU A 11 -16.11 0.15 -30.62
C LEU A 11 -15.75 1.65 -30.41
N ASP A 12 -15.18 2.00 -29.26
CA ASP A 12 -14.68 3.35 -28.94
C ASP A 12 -13.33 3.69 -29.61
N GLY A 13 -12.76 2.79 -30.41
CA GLY A 13 -11.52 3.04 -31.16
C GLY A 13 -10.24 3.11 -30.31
N LEU A 14 -10.27 2.59 -29.07
CA LEU A 14 -9.08 2.56 -28.20
C LEU A 14 -8.07 1.53 -28.70
N SER A 15 -6.80 1.94 -28.81
CA SER A 15 -5.68 1.01 -29.03
C SER A 15 -5.52 0.07 -27.82
N GLU A 16 -4.91 -1.11 -28.01
CA GLU A 16 -4.71 -2.06 -26.90
C GLU A 16 -3.94 -1.45 -25.71
N TRP A 17 -2.98 -0.57 -26.00
CA TRP A 17 -2.29 0.23 -24.98
C TRP A 17 -3.24 1.19 -24.24
N GLY A 18 -4.19 1.81 -24.93
CA GLY A 18 -5.23 2.63 -24.34
C GLY A 18 -6.18 1.83 -23.44
N VAL A 19 -6.57 0.63 -23.86
CA VAL A 19 -7.37 -0.30 -23.06
C VAL A 19 -6.63 -0.72 -21.79
N PHE A 20 -5.34 -1.07 -21.90
CA PHE A 20 -4.52 -1.43 -20.75
C PHE A 20 -4.40 -0.29 -19.73
N LEU A 21 -3.99 0.91 -20.18
CA LEU A 21 -3.73 2.03 -19.28
C LEU A 21 -5.00 2.62 -18.65
N ARG A 22 -6.09 2.73 -19.43
CA ARG A 22 -7.31 3.41 -18.96
C ARG A 22 -8.30 2.47 -18.30
N LEU A 23 -8.40 1.24 -18.78
CA LEU A 23 -9.41 0.29 -18.34
C LEU A 23 -8.79 -0.70 -17.37
N ALA A 24 -7.74 -1.41 -17.78
CA ALA A 24 -7.17 -2.46 -16.96
C ALA A 24 -6.52 -1.91 -15.69
N LEU A 25 -5.66 -0.89 -15.82
CA LEU A 25 -4.98 -0.24 -14.71
C LEU A 25 -5.96 0.43 -13.72
N ARG A 26 -7.01 1.07 -14.22
CA ARG A 26 -8.03 1.72 -13.38
C ARG A 26 -8.87 0.70 -12.61
N MET A 27 -9.24 -0.41 -13.25
CA MET A 27 -9.97 -1.49 -12.59
C MET A 27 -9.12 -2.23 -11.57
N SER A 28 -7.80 -2.30 -11.78
CA SER A 28 -6.84 -2.86 -10.81
C SER A 28 -6.48 -1.90 -9.68
N TRP A 29 -6.90 -0.64 -9.72
CA TRP A 29 -6.61 0.36 -8.69
C TRP A 29 -6.94 -0.09 -7.25
N PRO A 30 -8.07 -0.77 -6.98
CA PRO A 30 -8.35 -1.31 -5.65
C PRO A 30 -7.30 -2.33 -5.18
N LEU A 31 -6.83 -3.19 -6.09
CA LEU A 31 -5.80 -4.20 -5.81
C LEU A 31 -4.45 -3.54 -5.50
N TRP A 32 -4.08 -2.52 -6.28
CA TRP A 32 -2.87 -1.73 -6.01
C TRP A 32 -2.90 -1.07 -4.65
N SER A 33 -4.05 -0.51 -4.25
CA SER A 33 -4.20 0.12 -2.94
C SER A 33 -4.02 -0.89 -1.79
N LEU A 34 -4.50 -2.13 -1.95
CA LEU A 34 -4.25 -3.21 -0.98
C LEU A 34 -2.77 -3.56 -0.89
N LEU A 35 -2.13 -3.75 -2.05
CA LEU A 35 -0.71 -4.10 -2.11
C LEU A 35 0.15 -3.02 -1.45
N ILE A 36 -0.07 -1.75 -1.81
CA ILE A 36 0.65 -0.61 -1.22
C ILE A 36 0.46 -0.58 0.30
N PHE A 37 -0.76 -0.79 0.79
CA PHE A 37 -1.05 -0.83 2.23
C PHE A 37 -0.26 -1.93 2.94
N PHE A 38 -0.35 -3.18 2.47
CA PHE A 38 0.34 -4.30 3.10
C PHE A 38 1.87 -4.17 3.00
N SER A 39 2.39 -3.79 1.83
CA SER A 39 3.82 -3.56 1.64
C SER A 39 4.33 -2.45 2.56
N PHE A 40 3.59 -1.35 2.68
CA PHE A 40 3.98 -0.24 3.56
C PHE A 40 4.09 -0.69 5.01
N ILE A 41 3.10 -1.42 5.53
CA ILE A 41 3.13 -1.89 6.92
C ILE A 41 4.34 -2.80 7.17
N VAL A 42 4.63 -3.72 6.25
CA VAL A 42 5.76 -4.65 6.38
C VAL A 42 7.09 -3.90 6.37
N LEU A 43 7.27 -2.97 5.42
CA LEU A 43 8.51 -2.21 5.27
C LEU A 43 8.71 -1.21 6.41
N TRP A 44 7.64 -0.50 6.81
CA TRP A 44 7.67 0.50 7.87
C TRP A 44 7.98 -0.11 9.24
N ASN A 45 7.47 -1.31 9.52
CA ASN A 45 7.77 -2.03 10.76
C ASN A 45 9.00 -2.95 10.65
N SER A 46 9.70 -2.93 9.51
CA SER A 46 10.85 -3.81 9.31
C SER A 46 12.02 -3.35 10.19
N TYR A 47 12.38 -4.19 11.14
CA TYR A 47 13.57 -4.01 11.98
C TYR A 47 14.81 -4.68 11.37
N GLN A 48 14.64 -5.89 10.84
CA GLN A 48 15.75 -6.74 10.39
C GLN A 48 16.49 -6.20 9.16
N LEU A 49 15.75 -5.78 8.12
CA LEU A 49 16.35 -5.31 6.86
C LEU A 49 17.27 -4.09 7.05
N PRO A 50 16.82 -2.99 7.68
CA PRO A 50 17.68 -1.83 7.90
C PRO A 50 18.86 -2.15 8.82
N LEU A 51 18.70 -3.00 9.84
CA LEU A 51 19.80 -3.37 10.72
C LEU A 51 20.92 -4.12 9.98
N MET A 52 20.58 -4.92 8.97
CA MET A 52 21.56 -5.64 8.14
C MET A 52 22.22 -4.75 7.09
N LEU A 53 21.49 -3.77 6.55
CA LEU A 53 21.93 -2.94 5.42
C LEU A 53 22.61 -1.65 5.84
N LEU A 54 22.23 -1.07 6.98
CA LEU A 54 22.73 0.20 7.47
C LEU A 54 23.78 -0.03 8.54
N ASN A 55 24.93 0.62 8.39
CA ASN A 55 26.03 0.55 9.35
C ASN A 55 26.07 1.76 10.30
N SER A 56 25.43 2.87 9.91
CA SER A 56 25.46 4.14 10.62
C SER A 56 24.15 4.38 11.38
N PRO A 57 24.19 4.58 12.72
CA PRO A 57 22.99 4.75 13.55
C PRO A 57 22.13 5.96 13.19
N GLU A 58 22.72 6.99 12.58
CA GLU A 58 22.03 8.22 12.17
C GLU A 58 20.99 8.00 11.06
N PHE A 59 21.12 6.91 10.30
CA PHE A 59 20.18 6.55 9.24
C PHE A 59 19.19 5.49 9.68
N PHE A 60 19.23 5.05 10.94
CA PHE A 60 18.34 4.02 11.43
C PHE A 60 16.90 4.52 11.42
N PRO A 61 15.99 3.76 10.79
CA PRO A 61 14.56 4.02 10.91
C PRO A 61 14.15 4.04 12.38
N LEU A 62 13.12 4.83 12.70
CA LEU A 62 12.55 4.92 14.04
C LEU A 62 12.34 3.55 14.74
N PRO A 63 11.80 2.50 14.07
CA PRO A 63 11.65 1.18 14.69
C PRO A 63 12.98 0.57 15.16
N VAL A 64 14.05 0.78 14.39
CA VAL A 64 15.38 0.27 14.71
C VAL A 64 15.99 1.06 15.87
N GLY A 65 15.95 2.38 15.81
CA GLY A 65 16.47 3.24 16.88
C GLY A 65 15.77 2.99 18.23
N LEU A 66 14.45 2.78 18.21
CA LEU A 66 13.67 2.42 19.39
C LEU A 66 14.06 1.03 19.93
N GLY A 67 14.19 0.02 19.05
CA GLY A 67 14.58 -1.34 19.45
C GLY A 67 16.00 -1.43 20.04
N LEU A 68 16.91 -0.58 19.58
CA LEU A 68 18.29 -0.47 20.10
C LEU A 68 18.40 0.42 21.35
N GLY A 69 17.28 1.01 21.81
CA GLY A 69 17.24 1.84 22.99
C GLY A 69 17.82 3.25 22.83
N LEU A 70 18.07 3.69 21.59
CA LEU A 70 18.66 5.00 21.27
C LEU A 70 17.72 6.19 21.58
N SER A 71 16.44 5.92 21.84
CA SER A 71 15.41 6.93 22.13
C SER A 71 14.59 6.60 23.39
N THR A 72 15.21 5.97 24.39
CA THR A 72 14.60 5.35 25.59
C THR A 72 13.91 6.29 26.59
N GLY A 73 13.84 7.60 26.34
CA GLY A 73 13.27 8.56 27.31
C GLY A 73 11.86 9.07 27.02
N ASN A 74 11.33 8.89 25.80
CA ASN A 74 10.07 9.52 25.40
C ASN A 74 9.11 8.49 24.82
N ALA A 75 8.12 8.06 25.62
CA ALA A 75 7.00 7.24 25.14
C ALA A 75 6.27 7.86 23.92
N LEU A 76 6.38 9.18 23.77
CA LEU A 76 5.89 9.94 22.61
C LEU A 76 6.54 9.51 21.27
N VAL A 77 7.77 9.01 21.29
CA VAL A 77 8.47 8.52 20.08
C VAL A 77 7.86 7.21 19.58
N GLY A 78 7.36 6.36 20.47
CA GLY A 78 6.61 5.16 20.11
C GLY A 78 5.27 5.49 19.42
N VAL A 79 4.62 6.59 19.81
CA VAL A 79 3.39 7.06 19.15
C VAL A 79 3.66 7.48 17.69
N LEU A 80 4.82 8.09 17.42
CA LEU A 80 5.23 8.47 16.06
C LEU A 80 5.39 7.28 15.11
N LEU A 81 5.64 6.06 15.62
CA LEU A 81 5.66 4.86 14.78
C LEU A 81 4.28 4.53 14.21
N ILE A 82 3.22 4.78 14.98
CA ILE A 82 1.85 4.38 14.63
C ILE A 82 1.20 5.41 13.69
N VAL A 83 1.60 6.68 13.78
CA VAL A 83 1.00 7.78 13.00
C VAL A 83 1.00 7.53 11.48
N PRO A 84 2.11 7.17 10.82
CA PRO A 84 2.12 6.92 9.38
C PRO A 84 1.25 5.73 8.97
N ALA A 85 1.21 4.68 9.80
CA ALA A 85 0.34 3.53 9.57
C ALA A 85 -1.14 3.92 9.60
N ILE A 86 -1.55 4.81 10.50
CA ILE A 86 -2.92 5.35 10.55
C ILE A 86 -3.24 6.14 9.27
N PHE A 87 -2.33 7.00 8.80
CA PHE A 87 -2.56 7.75 7.56
C PHE A 87 -2.72 6.83 6.35
N VAL A 88 -1.87 5.81 6.22
CA VAL A 88 -1.94 4.82 5.14
C VAL A 88 -3.21 3.96 5.25
N PHE A 89 -3.63 3.62 6.46
CA PHE A 89 -4.90 2.93 6.72
C PHE A 89 -6.11 3.78 6.29
N ILE A 90 -6.16 5.06 6.67
CA ILE A 90 -7.23 5.99 6.27
C ILE A 90 -7.28 6.16 4.75
N GLY A 91 -6.13 6.21 4.07
CA GLY A 91 -6.08 6.25 2.61
C GLY A 91 -6.62 4.97 1.97
N SER A 92 -6.32 3.82 2.59
CA SER A 92 -6.61 2.49 2.03
C SER A 92 -7.99 1.94 2.40
N GLN A 93 -8.65 2.46 3.45
CA GLN A 93 -9.94 1.97 3.95
C GLN A 93 -11.03 1.90 2.87
N ARG A 94 -11.06 2.89 1.96
CA ARG A 94 -12.05 2.95 0.85
C ARG A 94 -11.81 1.87 -0.19
N SER A 95 -10.57 1.43 -0.36
CA SER A 95 -10.18 0.37 -1.29
C SER A 95 -10.33 -1.01 -0.63
N LEU A 96 -9.99 -1.13 0.66
CA LEU A 96 -10.22 -2.32 1.47
C LEU A 96 -11.70 -2.69 1.53
N ALA A 97 -12.57 -1.73 1.83
CA ALA A 97 -14.01 -1.94 1.82
C ALA A 97 -14.50 -2.40 0.44
N ARG A 98 -14.09 -1.72 -0.65
CA ARG A 98 -14.48 -2.11 -2.01
C ARG A 98 -13.91 -3.45 -2.46
N GLY A 99 -12.72 -3.83 -2.03
CA GLY A 99 -12.09 -5.11 -2.35
C GLY A 99 -12.77 -6.29 -1.63
N ILE A 100 -13.15 -6.10 -0.36
CA ILE A 100 -13.83 -7.13 0.44
C ILE A 100 -15.30 -7.29 -0.01
N PHE A 101 -16.02 -6.19 -0.23
CA PHE A 101 -17.44 -6.23 -0.63
C PHE A 101 -17.64 -6.45 -2.14
N GLY A 102 -16.69 -6.05 -3.00
CA GLY A 102 -16.80 -6.20 -4.46
C GLY A 102 -16.74 -7.65 -4.96
N GLY A 103 -16.19 -8.58 -4.15
CA GLY A 103 -16.26 -10.02 -4.42
C GLY A 103 -17.59 -10.66 -4.03
N SER A 104 -18.41 -10.01 -3.20
CA SER A 104 -19.65 -10.57 -2.64
C SER A 104 -20.93 -10.16 -3.37
N VAL A 105 -20.87 -9.25 -4.36
CA VAL A 105 -22.07 -8.74 -5.07
C VAL A 105 -22.20 -9.21 -6.52
N LYS A 106 -21.62 -10.36 -6.84
CA LYS A 106 -22.01 -11.14 -8.02
C LYS A 106 -22.53 -12.51 -7.59
N GLY A 107 -23.63 -12.46 -6.84
CA GLY A 107 -24.67 -13.48 -6.79
C GLY A 107 -25.95 -12.83 -7.30
#